data_AF-A0AAJ7RRZ1-F1
#
_entry.id   AF-A0AAJ7RRZ1-F1
#
_cell.length_a   1.000
_cell.length_b   1.000
_cell.length_c   1.000
_cell.angle_alpha   90.00
_cell.angle_beta   90.00
_cell.angle_gamma   90.00
#
_symmetry.space_group_name_H-M   'P 1'
#
loop_
_entity.id
_entity.type
_entity.pdbx_description
1 polymer ?
#
loop_
_entity_poly.entity_id
_entity_poly.type
_entity_poly.pdbx_seq_one_letter_code
_entity_poly.pdbx_strand_id
1 'polypeptide(L)'
;MTVTTLYIVGNGKKSISIDLKTKKGADVLRKLCDQNDVLIDPFRKGVMEKLSLGPKELMNRNKRLIYARLTGFGQHGPYSTMAGHDINFLALSGLLSLFGRHGEKPTPPINLAADFGGGGLMCTLGIILALFERNQSNMGQIIDASMVEGSAYLGSWFYRSREIPGLWGQPRGKNLLDTGAHFYDTYQTKDGKYMSVGAIEPQFYNILLEKLELSDNEVPQFEKFEENRIKLAEKFKEKTQEEWCAIFDGTDACVIPVLSLEEAPHHSHNKHNESFLLQKQDSAVPKPAPRLSRSPGASCVMRGPHLIPGENSVEILKEYNFDSTEINDLISQNIIKQRKTQAKL
;
A
#
# COMPACT_ATOMS: atom_id res chain seq x y z
N MET A 1 -6.48 -28.21 5.21
CA MET A 1 -6.14 -27.17 4.22
C MET A 1 -4.72 -26.71 4.49
N THR A 2 -3.75 -27.22 3.73
CA THR A 2 -2.41 -26.63 3.70
C THR A 2 -2.56 -25.23 3.12
N VAL A 3 -2.48 -24.21 3.99
CA VAL A 3 -2.29 -22.83 3.53
C VAL A 3 -0.91 -22.80 2.89
N THR A 4 -0.86 -23.06 1.59
CA THR A 4 0.29 -22.72 0.77
C THR A 4 0.38 -21.21 0.87
N THR A 5 1.27 -20.70 1.74
CA THR A 5 1.47 -19.25 1.89
C THR A 5 1.87 -18.69 0.54
N LEU A 6 0.89 -18.15 -0.17
CA LEU A 6 1.08 -17.59 -1.49
C LEU A 6 1.75 -16.23 -1.26
N TYR A 7 3.03 -16.11 -1.57
CA TYR A 7 3.76 -14.84 -1.51
C TYR A 7 3.35 -13.94 -2.69
N ILE A 8 2.11 -13.44 -2.65
CA ILE A 8 1.47 -12.67 -3.72
C ILE A 8 2.20 -11.35 -4.00
N VAL A 9 2.88 -10.78 -2.99
CA VAL A 9 3.73 -9.58 -3.09
C VAL A 9 5.23 -9.89 -3.26
N GLY A 10 5.55 -11.11 -3.72
CA GLY A 10 6.91 -11.61 -3.87
C GLY A 10 7.52 -11.45 -5.26
N ASN A 11 6.75 -10.98 -6.25
CA ASN A 11 7.19 -10.94 -7.65
C ASN A 11 8.46 -10.08 -7.84
N GLY A 12 9.37 -10.58 -8.66
CA GLY A 12 10.67 -9.93 -8.91
C GLY A 12 11.74 -10.19 -7.85
N LYS A 13 11.46 -11.00 -6.82
CA LYS A 13 12.43 -11.37 -5.77
C LYS A 13 12.98 -12.78 -6.01
N LYS A 14 14.19 -13.04 -5.51
CA LYS A 14 14.73 -14.41 -5.28
C LYS A 14 14.56 -14.77 -3.81
N SER A 15 14.44 -16.06 -3.48
CA SER A 15 14.27 -16.53 -2.09
C SER A 15 15.44 -17.38 -1.61
N ILE A 16 16.03 -16.99 -0.47
CA ILE A 16 16.94 -17.81 0.32
C ILE A 16 16.29 -18.12 1.68
N SER A 17 16.46 -19.35 2.18
CA SER A 17 15.98 -19.76 3.50
C SER A 17 17.16 -20.04 4.43
N ILE A 18 17.31 -19.22 5.48
CA ILE A 18 18.43 -19.25 6.42
C ILE A 18 17.91 -19.39 7.86
N ASP A 19 18.47 -20.31 8.63
CA ASP A 19 18.26 -20.35 10.09
C ASP A 19 19.20 -19.37 10.81
N LEU A 20 18.70 -18.14 11.00
CA LEU A 20 19.42 -17.06 11.68
C LEU A 20 19.66 -17.29 13.18
N LYS A 21 19.07 -18.32 13.80
CA LYS A 21 19.31 -18.65 15.21
C LYS A 21 20.67 -19.31 15.43
N THR A 22 21.27 -19.84 14.37
CA THR A 22 22.62 -20.42 14.41
C THR A 22 23.67 -19.35 14.13
N LYS A 23 24.86 -19.47 14.76
CA LYS A 23 25.98 -18.55 14.48
C LYS A 23 26.35 -18.53 13.00
N LYS A 24 26.46 -19.71 12.38
CA LYS A 24 26.73 -19.88 10.94
C LYS A 24 25.66 -19.24 10.06
N GLY A 25 24.38 -19.37 10.40
CA GLY A 25 23.30 -18.72 9.65
C GLY A 25 23.35 -17.18 9.75
N ALA A 26 23.66 -16.65 10.93
CA ALA A 26 23.92 -15.22 11.08
C ALA A 26 25.18 -14.77 10.32
N ASP A 27 26.25 -15.60 10.27
CA ASP A 27 27.45 -15.34 9.46
C ASP A 27 27.11 -15.23 7.98
N VAL A 28 26.22 -16.10 7.47
CA VAL A 28 25.75 -16.03 6.07
C VAL A 28 25.11 -14.67 5.79
N LEU A 29 24.15 -14.23 6.61
CA LEU A 29 23.50 -12.94 6.38
C LEU A 29 24.48 -11.76 6.48
N ARG A 30 25.46 -11.83 7.39
CA ARG A 30 26.55 -10.83 7.48
C ARG A 30 27.33 -10.75 6.17
N LYS A 31 27.75 -11.88 5.60
CA LYS A 31 28.46 -11.93 4.31
C LYS A 31 27.61 -11.41 3.14
N LEU A 32 26.30 -11.66 3.15
CA LEU A 32 25.39 -11.05 2.17
C LEU A 32 25.37 -9.52 2.33
N CYS A 33 25.23 -9.01 3.57
CA CYS A 33 25.17 -7.57 3.84
C CYS A 33 26.48 -6.83 3.52
N ASP A 34 27.62 -7.53 3.50
CA ASP A 34 28.92 -6.95 3.11
C ASP A 34 28.91 -6.45 1.65
N GLN A 35 28.05 -7.02 0.78
CA GLN A 35 27.97 -6.70 -0.66
C GLN A 35 26.63 -6.10 -1.11
N ASN A 36 25.68 -5.90 -0.19
CA ASN A 36 24.37 -5.34 -0.50
C ASN A 36 24.26 -3.86 -0.14
N ASP A 37 23.39 -3.16 -0.85
CA ASP A 37 23.13 -1.73 -0.63
C ASP A 37 22.15 -1.45 0.50
N VAL A 38 21.12 -2.30 0.63
CA VAL A 38 19.99 -2.07 1.52
C VAL A 38 19.63 -3.37 2.23
N LEU A 39 19.45 -3.31 3.54
CA LEU A 39 18.79 -4.35 4.33
C LEU A 39 17.46 -3.81 4.87
N ILE A 40 16.37 -4.52 4.62
CA ILE A 40 15.07 -4.23 5.24
C ILE A 40 14.86 -5.18 6.42
N ASP A 41 14.74 -4.61 7.62
CA ASP A 41 14.48 -5.28 8.89
C ASP A 41 13.02 -5.07 9.28
N PRO A 42 12.13 -6.07 9.05
CA PRO A 42 10.71 -5.97 9.41
C PRO A 42 10.44 -6.41 10.85
N PHE A 43 11.47 -6.79 11.62
CA PHE A 43 11.26 -7.31 12.97
C PHE A 43 11.03 -6.19 13.97
N ARG A 44 10.32 -6.52 15.05
CA ARG A 44 10.23 -5.64 16.21
C ARG A 44 11.62 -5.36 16.78
N LYS A 45 11.72 -4.21 17.46
CA LYS A 45 12.93 -3.77 18.16
C LYS A 45 13.59 -4.90 18.95
N GLY A 46 14.91 -5.03 18.83
CA GLY A 46 15.73 -5.94 19.62
C GLY A 46 15.87 -7.35 19.04
N VAL A 47 15.11 -7.74 18.00
CA VAL A 47 15.21 -9.07 17.41
C VAL A 47 16.55 -9.24 16.68
N MET A 48 16.89 -8.32 15.78
CA MET A 48 18.13 -8.40 15.00
C MET A 48 19.37 -8.24 15.88
N GLU A 49 19.29 -7.41 16.93
CA GLU A 49 20.37 -7.26 17.92
C GLU A 49 20.63 -8.55 18.69
N LYS A 50 19.58 -9.28 19.11
CA LYS A 50 19.73 -10.59 19.76
C LYS A 50 20.40 -11.64 18.86
N LEU A 51 20.30 -11.47 17.54
CA LEU A 51 20.94 -12.32 16.54
C LEU A 51 22.34 -11.80 16.13
N SER A 52 22.84 -10.71 16.74
CA SER A 52 24.08 -10.01 16.34
C SER A 52 24.06 -9.54 14.88
N LEU A 53 22.89 -9.10 14.42
CA LEU A 53 22.59 -8.63 13.07
C LEU A 53 22.01 -7.20 13.09
N GLY A 54 22.18 -6.46 14.18
CA GLY A 54 21.71 -5.09 14.28
C GLY A 54 22.53 -4.12 13.41
N PRO A 55 22.09 -2.86 13.30
CA PRO A 55 22.78 -1.86 12.48
C PRO A 55 24.22 -1.62 12.92
N LYS A 56 24.49 -1.64 14.23
CA LYS A 56 25.85 -1.44 14.77
C LYS A 56 26.79 -2.51 14.23
N GLU A 57 26.37 -3.77 14.23
CA GLU A 57 27.16 -4.91 13.78
C GLU A 57 27.35 -4.87 12.26
N LEU A 58 26.26 -4.70 11.50
CA LEU A 58 26.31 -4.78 10.05
C LEU A 58 26.96 -3.55 9.40
N MET A 59 26.62 -2.34 9.85
CA MET A 59 27.16 -1.11 9.27
C MET A 59 28.62 -0.86 9.68
N ASN A 60 29.12 -1.52 10.74
CA ASN A 60 30.56 -1.53 11.00
C ASN A 60 31.34 -2.33 9.95
N ARG A 61 30.73 -3.36 9.36
CA ARG A 61 31.34 -4.16 8.29
C ARG A 61 31.17 -3.48 6.93
N ASN A 62 29.97 -2.96 6.66
CA ASN A 62 29.65 -2.23 5.44
C ASN A 62 29.17 -0.81 5.78
N LYS A 63 30.09 0.16 5.73
CA LYS A 63 29.80 1.58 6.01
C LYS A 63 28.84 2.22 5.00
N ARG A 64 28.61 1.57 3.86
CA ARG A 64 27.68 2.01 2.80
C ARG A 64 26.28 1.43 2.95
N LEU A 65 26.09 0.47 3.85
CA LEU A 65 24.81 -0.23 4.00
C LEU A 65 23.73 0.71 4.51
N ILE A 66 22.60 0.77 3.80
CA ILE A 66 21.39 1.42 4.29
C ILE A 66 20.59 0.38 5.07
N TYR A 67 20.37 0.62 6.37
CA TYR A 67 19.63 -0.29 7.24
C TYR A 67 18.23 0.28 7.47
N ALA A 68 17.22 -0.28 6.81
CA ALA A 68 15.84 0.17 6.90
C ALA A 68 15.05 -0.68 7.90
N ARG A 69 14.71 -0.08 9.04
CA ARG A 69 13.81 -0.66 10.04
C ARG A 69 12.38 -0.32 9.68
N LEU A 70 11.62 -1.33 9.27
CA LEU A 70 10.19 -1.19 8.99
C LEU A 70 9.42 -1.79 10.16
N THR A 71 8.88 -0.93 11.03
CA THR A 71 8.19 -1.38 12.25
C THR A 71 6.81 -0.76 12.39
N GLY A 72 5.99 -1.32 13.27
CA GLY A 72 4.68 -0.77 13.58
C GLY A 72 4.77 0.57 14.33
N PHE A 73 5.34 0.52 15.53
CA PHE A 73 5.35 1.62 16.50
C PHE A 73 6.68 2.41 16.59
N GLY A 74 7.68 2.08 15.77
CA GLY A 74 9.00 2.71 15.80
C GLY A 74 9.99 2.08 16.80
N GLN A 75 11.23 2.56 16.80
CA GLN A 75 12.28 2.03 17.69
C GLN A 75 12.24 2.59 19.12
N HIS A 76 11.36 3.55 19.42
CA HIS A 76 11.34 4.26 20.69
C HIS A 76 9.93 4.33 21.30
N GLY A 77 9.86 4.72 22.57
CA GLY A 77 8.58 4.87 23.27
C GLY A 77 7.98 3.57 23.82
N PRO A 78 6.84 3.68 24.53
CA PRO A 78 6.26 2.60 25.31
C PRO A 78 5.76 1.42 24.47
N TYR A 79 5.44 1.63 23.19
CA TYR A 79 4.88 0.60 22.31
C TYR A 79 5.92 -0.03 21.38
N SER A 80 7.20 0.36 21.46
CA SER A 80 8.28 -0.12 20.57
C SER A 80 8.50 -1.64 20.57
N THR A 81 8.01 -2.36 21.58
CA THR A 81 8.11 -3.84 21.69
C THR A 81 6.76 -4.55 21.52
N MET A 82 5.66 -3.80 21.38
CA MET A 82 4.32 -4.34 21.21
C MET A 82 4.11 -4.89 19.79
N ALA A 83 3.30 -5.93 19.69
CA ALA A 83 2.76 -6.37 18.41
C ALA A 83 1.57 -5.49 18.00
N GLY A 84 1.35 -5.37 16.70
CA GLY A 84 0.21 -4.67 16.14
C GLY A 84 0.04 -5.04 14.67
N HIS A 85 -1.08 -4.61 14.12
CA HIS A 85 -1.40 -4.70 12.70
C HIS A 85 -1.83 -3.31 12.20
N ASP A 86 -2.01 -3.16 10.89
CA ASP A 86 -2.43 -1.93 10.22
C ASP A 86 -3.40 -1.06 11.05
N ILE A 87 -4.54 -1.65 11.45
CA ILE A 87 -5.58 -0.97 12.22
C ILE A 87 -5.05 -0.32 13.52
N ASN A 88 -4.13 -0.97 14.23
CA ASN A 88 -3.56 -0.45 15.47
C ASN A 88 -2.63 0.74 15.19
N PHE A 89 -1.86 0.67 14.11
CA PHE A 89 -0.95 1.74 13.72
C PHE A 89 -1.73 2.94 13.20
N LEU A 90 -2.76 2.71 12.38
CA LEU A 90 -3.66 3.75 11.89
C LEU A 90 -4.45 4.40 13.03
N ALA A 91 -4.87 3.62 14.03
CA ALA A 91 -5.51 4.14 15.23
C ALA A 91 -4.58 5.09 16.00
N LEU A 92 -3.34 4.67 16.27
CA LEU A 92 -2.39 5.50 17.02
C LEU A 92 -1.93 6.72 16.21
N SER A 93 -1.92 6.63 14.88
CA SER A 93 -1.70 7.78 13.99
C SER A 93 -2.84 8.79 13.98
N GLY A 94 -3.93 8.57 14.71
CA GLY A 94 -5.12 9.42 14.73
C GLY A 94 -6.03 9.29 13.51
N LEU A 95 -5.52 8.85 12.36
CA LEU A 95 -6.30 8.84 11.11
C LEU A 95 -7.48 7.88 11.11
N LEU A 96 -7.44 6.76 11.85
CA LEU A 96 -8.59 5.85 11.92
C LEU A 96 -9.87 6.56 12.38
N SER A 97 -9.73 7.60 13.23
CA SER A 97 -10.85 8.38 13.75
C SER A 97 -11.65 9.13 12.67
N LEU A 98 -11.08 9.31 11.48
CA LEU A 98 -11.68 10.03 10.35
C LEU A 98 -12.54 9.13 9.45
N PHE A 99 -12.35 7.81 9.50
CA PHE A 99 -13.02 6.89 8.57
C PHE A 99 -14.31 6.30 9.15
N GLY A 100 -15.38 6.29 8.35
CA GLY A 100 -16.69 5.75 8.71
C GLY A 100 -17.80 6.80 8.65
N ARG A 101 -19.06 6.37 8.69
CA ARG A 101 -20.22 7.26 8.66
C ARG A 101 -20.45 7.96 10.01
N HIS A 102 -21.25 9.01 9.96
CA HIS A 102 -21.71 9.69 11.16
C HIS A 102 -22.53 8.76 12.05
N GLY A 103 -22.31 8.80 13.36
CA GLY A 103 -23.00 7.96 14.34
C GLY A 103 -22.56 6.49 14.37
N GLU A 104 -21.75 6.04 13.41
CA GLU A 104 -21.18 4.70 13.38
C GLU A 104 -19.79 4.64 14.04
N LYS A 105 -19.29 3.44 14.30
CA LYS A 105 -17.91 3.24 14.78
C LYS A 105 -16.88 3.62 13.69
N PRO A 106 -15.64 4.01 14.07
CA PRO A 106 -14.54 4.15 13.11
C PRO A 106 -14.38 2.88 12.27
N THR A 107 -14.21 3.04 10.96
CA THR A 107 -14.13 1.92 10.00
C THR A 107 -12.73 1.86 9.36
N PRO A 108 -11.97 0.78 9.55
CA PRO A 108 -10.66 0.64 8.93
C PRO A 108 -10.76 0.59 7.39
N PRO A 109 -10.02 1.43 6.64
CA PRO A 109 -10.07 1.49 5.18
C PRO A 109 -9.22 0.38 4.55
N ILE A 110 -9.52 -0.89 4.90
CA ILE A 110 -8.65 -2.06 4.72
C ILE A 110 -7.21 -1.77 5.18
N ASN A 111 -6.23 -2.65 4.92
CA ASN A 111 -4.86 -2.42 5.36
C ASN A 111 -4.04 -1.50 4.43
N LEU A 112 -4.70 -0.64 3.65
CA LEU A 112 -4.05 0.20 2.64
C LEU A 112 -3.28 1.38 3.26
N ALA A 113 -3.84 1.97 4.31
CA ALA A 113 -3.35 3.24 4.85
C ALA A 113 -2.05 3.09 5.65
N ALA A 114 -1.95 2.13 6.57
CA ALA A 114 -0.77 2.00 7.43
C ALA A 114 0.24 0.98 6.91
N ASP A 115 -0.15 -0.25 6.53
CA ASP A 115 0.81 -1.25 6.04
C ASP A 115 1.45 -0.80 4.72
N PHE A 116 0.64 -0.45 3.73
CA PHE A 116 1.12 -0.06 2.40
C PHE A 116 1.55 1.40 2.33
N GLY A 117 0.69 2.32 2.76
CA GLY A 117 0.97 3.75 2.77
C GLY A 117 2.04 4.12 3.80
N GLY A 118 1.67 4.12 5.07
CA GLY A 118 2.50 4.59 6.17
C GLY A 118 3.77 3.76 6.40
N GLY A 119 3.76 2.48 6.03
CA GLY A 119 4.89 1.57 6.15
C GLY A 119 5.67 1.45 4.84
N GLY A 120 5.12 0.68 3.89
CA GLY A 120 5.82 0.28 2.66
C GLY A 120 6.30 1.45 1.80
N LEU A 121 5.41 2.40 1.47
CA LEU A 121 5.75 3.55 0.63
C LEU A 121 6.69 4.51 1.37
N MET A 122 6.44 4.81 2.64
CA MET A 122 7.32 5.69 3.43
C MET A 122 8.73 5.10 3.64
N CYS A 123 8.83 3.79 3.89
CA CYS A 123 10.12 3.09 3.97
C CYS A 123 10.86 3.13 2.63
N THR A 124 10.16 2.89 1.52
CA THR A 124 10.73 2.99 0.17
C THR A 124 11.23 4.40 -0.12
N LEU A 125 10.46 5.43 0.24
CA LEU A 125 10.88 6.83 0.12
C LEU A 125 12.15 7.09 0.94
N GLY A 126 12.19 6.63 2.19
CA GLY A 126 13.39 6.73 3.04
C GLY A 126 14.61 6.06 2.41
N ILE A 127 14.44 4.88 1.79
CA ILE A 127 15.51 4.17 1.09
C ILE A 127 16.00 4.98 -0.12
N ILE A 128 15.09 5.53 -0.93
CA ILE A 128 15.46 6.36 -2.09
C ILE A 128 16.22 7.61 -1.63
N LEU A 129 15.76 8.29 -0.58
CA LEU A 129 16.44 9.46 0.00
C LEU A 129 17.84 9.10 0.50
N ALA A 130 17.99 7.98 1.22
CA ALA A 130 19.28 7.51 1.71
C ALA A 130 20.22 7.10 0.56
N LEU A 131 19.70 6.45 -0.49
CA LEU A 131 20.48 6.12 -1.69
C LEU A 131 20.95 7.38 -2.42
N PHE A 132 20.10 8.40 -2.48
CA PHE A 132 20.43 9.69 -3.09
C PHE A 132 21.52 10.42 -2.30
N GLU A 133 21.37 10.53 -0.98
CA GLU A 133 22.35 11.12 -0.06
C GLU A 133 23.70 10.42 -0.16
N ARG A 134 23.70 9.07 -0.19
CA ARG A 134 24.89 8.25 -0.27
C ARG A 134 25.72 8.48 -1.53
N ASN A 135 25.16 9.06 -2.60
CA ASN A 135 25.95 9.46 -3.78
C ASN A 135 26.93 10.61 -3.48
N GLN A 136 26.68 11.39 -2.42
CA GLN A 136 27.55 12.48 -1.99
C GLN A 136 28.42 12.05 -0.82
N SER A 137 27.81 11.49 0.24
CA SER A 137 28.52 11.14 1.47
C SER A 137 29.33 9.86 1.36
N ASN A 138 28.96 8.99 0.41
CA ASN A 138 29.44 7.61 0.30
C ASN A 138 29.11 6.74 1.52
N MET A 139 28.23 7.19 2.42
CA MET A 139 27.88 6.52 3.67
C MET A 139 26.44 6.01 3.64
N GLY A 140 26.20 4.87 4.27
CA GLY A 140 24.85 4.40 4.55
C GLY A 140 24.31 5.02 5.84
N GLN A 141 23.02 4.85 6.06
CA GLN A 141 22.33 5.35 7.26
C GLN A 141 21.22 4.40 7.70
N ILE A 142 20.73 4.61 8.92
CA ILE A 142 19.57 3.91 9.46
C ILE A 142 18.32 4.68 9.08
N ILE A 143 17.32 3.98 8.56
CA ILE A 143 15.97 4.51 8.37
C ILE A 143 15.09 3.88 9.45
N ASP A 144 14.49 4.70 10.31
CA ASP A 144 13.40 4.24 11.20
C ASP A 144 12.07 4.60 10.53
N ALA A 145 11.44 3.62 9.91
CA ALA A 145 10.16 3.76 9.24
C ALA A 145 9.08 3.08 10.10
N SER A 146 8.43 3.87 10.97
CA SER A 146 7.28 3.41 11.73
C SER A 146 5.97 3.62 10.95
N MET A 147 5.10 2.62 10.96
CA MET A 147 3.79 2.71 10.30
C MET A 147 2.89 3.76 10.95
N VAL A 148 3.05 4.01 12.26
CA VAL A 148 2.32 5.07 12.98
C VAL A 148 2.73 6.46 12.49
N GLU A 149 4.02 6.79 12.50
CA GLU A 149 4.50 8.11 12.10
C GLU A 149 4.34 8.31 10.60
N GLY A 150 4.58 7.26 9.79
CA GLY A 150 4.37 7.32 8.36
C GLY A 150 2.91 7.56 7.98
N SER A 151 1.96 6.93 8.68
CA SER A 151 0.53 7.21 8.50
C SER A 151 0.19 8.64 8.89
N ALA A 152 0.66 9.11 10.05
CA ALA A 152 0.43 10.48 10.49
C ALA A 152 1.02 11.51 9.50
N TYR A 153 2.20 11.23 8.94
CA TYR A 153 2.84 12.07 7.94
C TYR A 153 2.05 12.11 6.63
N LEU A 154 1.56 10.97 6.12
CA LEU A 154 0.64 10.94 4.97
C LEU A 154 -0.63 11.74 5.23
N GLY A 155 -1.12 11.72 6.47
CA GLY A 155 -2.26 12.50 6.92
C GLY A 155 -1.96 13.97 7.28
N SER A 156 -0.78 14.51 6.96
CA SER A 156 -0.36 15.86 7.36
C SER A 156 -1.36 16.94 6.99
N TRP A 157 -2.04 16.80 5.82
CA TRP A 157 -3.11 17.71 5.43
C TRP A 157 -4.20 17.74 6.49
N PHE A 158 -4.78 16.59 6.84
CA PHE A 158 -5.83 16.49 7.85
C PHE A 158 -5.38 17.08 9.17
N TYR A 159 -4.14 16.85 9.61
CA TYR A 159 -3.62 17.42 10.85
C TYR A 159 -3.60 18.95 10.85
N ARG A 160 -3.23 19.55 9.72
CA ARG A 160 -3.01 20.99 9.55
C ARG A 160 -4.26 21.75 9.13
N SER A 161 -5.25 21.07 8.56
CA SER A 161 -6.46 21.70 8.04
C SER A 161 -7.63 21.70 9.02
N ARG A 162 -7.57 21.00 10.17
CA ARG A 162 -8.74 20.77 11.08
C ARG A 162 -9.49 22.01 11.53
N GLU A 163 -8.81 23.15 11.56
CA GLU A 163 -9.37 24.44 11.99
C GLU A 163 -9.97 25.25 10.83
N ILE A 164 -9.90 24.77 9.58
CA ILE A 164 -10.48 25.48 8.41
C ILE A 164 -12.02 25.41 8.50
N PRO A 165 -12.71 26.55 8.71
CA PRO A 165 -14.17 26.56 8.86
C PRO A 165 -14.85 26.10 7.56
N GLY A 166 -15.97 25.39 7.70
CA GLY A 166 -16.77 24.87 6.58
C GLY A 166 -16.17 23.63 5.89
N LEU A 167 -14.85 23.43 5.96
CA LEU A 167 -14.19 22.22 5.49
C LEU A 167 -14.19 21.14 6.57
N TRP A 168 -13.89 21.53 7.82
CA TRP A 168 -13.81 20.65 9.00
C TRP A 168 -14.58 21.25 10.19
N GLY A 169 -14.44 20.63 11.36
CA GLY A 169 -15.00 21.11 12.63
C GLY A 169 -16.34 20.47 13.03
N GLN A 170 -16.90 19.63 12.16
CA GLN A 170 -18.07 18.80 12.48
C GLN A 170 -17.63 17.39 12.90
N PRO A 171 -18.50 16.63 13.60
CA PRO A 171 -18.25 15.21 13.86
C PRO A 171 -17.97 14.42 12.57
N ARG A 172 -17.23 13.31 12.66
CA ARG A 172 -16.97 12.43 11.51
C ARG A 172 -18.27 12.14 10.73
N GLY A 173 -18.18 12.21 9.41
CA GLY A 173 -19.30 11.95 8.50
C GLY A 173 -20.24 13.14 8.29
N LYS A 174 -19.86 14.33 8.78
CA LYS A 174 -20.61 15.59 8.64
C LYS A 174 -19.77 16.73 8.05
N ASN A 175 -18.53 16.45 7.66
CA ASN A 175 -17.63 17.41 7.03
C ASN A 175 -17.73 17.31 5.49
N LEU A 176 -17.19 18.31 4.80
CA LEU A 176 -17.29 18.44 3.35
C LEU A 176 -16.67 17.24 2.61
N LEU A 177 -15.54 16.73 3.10
CA LEU A 177 -14.74 15.68 2.43
C LEU A 177 -14.73 14.33 3.17
N ASP A 178 -15.66 14.10 4.09
CA ASP A 178 -15.76 12.85 4.86
C ASP A 178 -17.15 12.20 4.80
N THR A 179 -17.90 12.45 3.71
CA THR A 179 -19.28 12.01 3.47
C THR A 179 -20.38 12.83 4.15
N GLY A 180 -20.06 14.02 4.65
CA GLY A 180 -21.06 14.98 5.14
C GLY A 180 -21.84 15.66 4.03
N ALA A 181 -21.16 16.11 2.97
CA ALA A 181 -21.79 16.79 1.85
C ALA A 181 -22.42 15.82 0.84
N HIS A 182 -23.62 16.13 0.34
CA HIS A 182 -24.31 15.31 -0.67
C HIS A 182 -23.58 15.27 -2.02
N PHE A 183 -22.73 16.24 -2.32
CA PHE A 183 -21.91 16.26 -3.53
C PHE A 183 -20.51 15.65 -3.35
N TYR A 184 -20.25 14.99 -2.21
CA TYR A 184 -19.04 14.21 -1.95
C TYR A 184 -19.40 12.89 -1.24
N ASP A 185 -20.01 11.96 -1.97
CA ASP A 185 -20.49 10.68 -1.45
C ASP A 185 -20.61 9.61 -2.56
N THR A 186 -21.11 8.43 -2.21
CA THR A 186 -21.45 7.33 -3.11
C THR A 186 -22.95 7.06 -3.08
N TYR A 187 -23.54 6.81 -4.24
CA TYR A 187 -24.98 6.65 -4.41
C TYR A 187 -25.31 5.33 -5.09
N GLN A 188 -26.26 4.59 -4.52
CA GLN A 188 -26.70 3.31 -5.06
C GLN A 188 -27.58 3.52 -6.30
N THR A 189 -27.32 2.75 -7.35
CA THR A 189 -28.06 2.78 -8.62
C THR A 189 -29.19 1.75 -8.63
N LYS A 190 -30.05 1.79 -9.66
CA LYS A 190 -31.20 0.89 -9.82
C LYS A 190 -30.85 -0.60 -9.77
N ASP A 191 -29.68 -0.96 -10.31
CA ASP A 191 -29.13 -2.31 -10.37
C ASP A 191 -28.34 -2.70 -9.10
N GLY A 192 -28.37 -1.87 -8.05
CA GLY A 192 -27.72 -2.15 -6.76
C GLY A 192 -26.22 -1.88 -6.73
N LYS A 193 -25.63 -1.40 -7.83
CA LYS A 193 -24.25 -0.90 -7.90
C LYS A 193 -24.16 0.54 -7.37
N TYR A 194 -23.01 1.20 -7.51
CA TYR A 194 -22.80 2.55 -6.99
C TYR A 194 -22.11 3.48 -7.99
N MET A 195 -22.50 4.76 -7.98
CA MET A 195 -21.73 5.88 -8.55
C MET A 195 -21.04 6.64 -7.42
N SER A 196 -19.81 7.10 -7.63
CA SER A 196 -19.17 8.11 -6.79
C SER A 196 -19.48 9.50 -7.31
N VAL A 197 -19.65 10.46 -6.41
CA VAL A 197 -19.86 11.88 -6.71
C VAL A 197 -18.84 12.69 -5.93
N GLY A 198 -18.13 13.57 -6.63
CA GLY A 198 -17.15 14.49 -6.05
C GLY A 198 -17.22 15.89 -6.63
N ALA A 199 -18.43 16.40 -6.86
CA ALA A 199 -18.70 17.70 -7.50
C ALA A 199 -18.58 18.87 -6.51
N ILE A 200 -17.36 19.15 -6.05
CA ILE A 200 -17.10 20.14 -4.98
C ILE A 200 -17.22 21.57 -5.51
N GLU A 201 -16.73 21.83 -6.71
CA GLU A 201 -16.74 23.17 -7.30
C GLU A 201 -18.12 23.49 -7.92
N PRO A 202 -18.65 24.72 -7.74
CA PRO A 202 -20.01 25.07 -8.18
C PRO A 202 -20.32 24.81 -9.66
N GLN A 203 -19.35 25.03 -10.55
CA GLN A 203 -19.56 24.77 -11.98
C GLN A 203 -19.73 23.28 -12.29
N PHE A 204 -19.05 22.40 -11.56
CA PHE A 204 -19.20 20.94 -11.71
C PHE A 204 -20.50 20.46 -11.09
N TYR A 205 -20.90 21.08 -9.96
CA TYR A 205 -22.18 20.82 -9.32
C TYR A 205 -23.37 21.21 -10.21
N ASN A 206 -23.28 22.32 -10.93
CA ASN A 206 -24.32 22.72 -11.88
C ASN A 206 -24.50 21.68 -13.00
N ILE A 207 -23.40 21.12 -13.52
CA ILE A 207 -23.46 20.05 -14.53
C ILE A 207 -24.07 18.78 -13.91
N LEU A 208 -23.71 18.43 -12.67
CA LEU A 208 -24.35 17.32 -11.95
C LEU A 208 -25.86 17.50 -11.88
N LEU A 209 -26.34 18.68 -11.48
CA LEU A 209 -27.77 18.96 -11.39
C LEU A 209 -28.46 18.90 -12.75
N GLU A 210 -27.85 19.48 -13.79
CA GLU A 210 -28.36 19.40 -15.17
C GLU A 210 -28.57 17.95 -15.60
N LYS A 211 -27.56 17.08 -15.38
CA LYS A 211 -27.62 15.67 -15.76
C LYS A 211 -28.58 14.82 -14.91
N LEU A 212 -28.83 15.23 -13.67
CA LEU A 212 -29.83 14.61 -12.80
C LEU A 212 -31.24 15.17 -13.02
N GLU A 213 -31.38 16.16 -13.90
CA GLU A 213 -32.63 16.88 -14.14
C GLU A 213 -33.16 17.49 -12.83
N LEU A 214 -32.27 18.16 -12.10
CA LEU A 214 -32.53 18.91 -10.88
C LEU A 214 -32.10 20.37 -11.06
N SER A 215 -32.60 21.25 -10.21
CA SER A 215 -32.19 22.65 -10.15
C SER A 215 -31.51 23.01 -8.81
N ASP A 216 -30.68 24.06 -8.83
CA ASP A 216 -30.02 24.57 -7.61
C ASP A 216 -31.02 25.05 -6.55
N ASN A 217 -32.20 25.51 -6.97
CA ASN A 217 -33.29 25.84 -6.03
C ASN A 217 -33.83 24.60 -5.29
N GLU A 218 -33.85 23.44 -5.95
CA GLU A 218 -34.30 22.19 -5.34
C GLU A 218 -33.22 21.58 -4.47
N VAL A 219 -31.96 21.67 -4.89
CA VAL A 219 -30.81 21.04 -4.23
C VAL A 219 -29.67 22.04 -4.14
N PRO A 220 -29.75 23.04 -3.24
CA PRO A 220 -28.71 24.05 -3.10
C PRO A 220 -27.41 23.42 -2.62
N GLN A 221 -26.29 23.79 -3.24
CA GLN A 221 -25.02 23.10 -3.01
C GLN A 221 -24.57 23.14 -1.55
N PHE A 222 -24.44 24.30 -0.92
CA PHE A 222 -23.81 24.45 0.40
C PHE A 222 -24.79 24.43 1.58
N GLU A 223 -25.99 23.88 1.38
CA GLU A 223 -27.06 23.86 2.36
C GLU A 223 -27.72 22.48 2.44
N LYS A 224 -28.40 22.20 3.57
CA LYS A 224 -29.33 21.06 3.73
C LYS A 224 -28.75 19.71 3.28
N PHE A 225 -27.47 19.44 3.58
CA PHE A 225 -26.75 18.27 3.06
C PHE A 225 -27.48 16.94 3.26
N GLU A 226 -28.15 16.75 4.41
CA GLU A 226 -28.89 15.51 4.69
C GLU A 226 -30.12 15.34 3.80
N GLU A 227 -30.94 16.39 3.67
CA GLU A 227 -32.14 16.38 2.81
C GLU A 227 -31.74 16.22 1.34
N ASN A 228 -30.72 16.95 0.91
CA ASN A 228 -30.23 16.94 -0.46
C ASN A 228 -29.60 15.58 -0.84
N ARG A 229 -28.97 14.89 0.11
CA ARG A 229 -28.48 13.53 -0.10
C ARG A 229 -29.60 12.54 -0.39
N ILE A 230 -30.76 12.67 0.27
CA ILE A 230 -31.92 11.81 0.00
C ILE A 230 -32.39 12.02 -1.44
N LYS A 231 -32.50 13.28 -1.89
CA LYS A 231 -32.90 13.62 -3.27
C LYS A 231 -31.93 13.05 -4.31
N LEU A 232 -30.62 13.20 -4.10
CA LEU A 232 -29.61 12.61 -4.98
C LEU A 232 -29.71 11.08 -4.98
N ALA A 233 -29.87 10.45 -3.82
CA ALA A 233 -30.02 9.01 -3.72
C ALA A 233 -31.27 8.47 -4.44
N GLU A 234 -32.38 9.21 -4.39
CA GLU A 234 -33.59 8.88 -5.16
C GLU A 234 -33.33 8.98 -6.66
N LYS A 235 -32.71 10.08 -7.12
CA LYS A 235 -32.34 10.25 -8.53
C LYS A 235 -31.43 9.14 -9.04
N PHE A 236 -30.33 8.83 -8.34
CA PHE A 236 -29.42 7.77 -8.77
C PHE A 236 -30.09 6.38 -8.85
N LYS A 237 -31.15 6.11 -8.08
CA LYS A 237 -31.92 4.86 -8.15
C LYS A 237 -32.83 4.73 -9.39
N GLU A 238 -33.03 5.79 -10.16
CA GLU A 238 -33.89 5.77 -11.34
C GLU A 238 -33.27 5.01 -12.52
N LYS A 239 -31.93 4.98 -12.61
CA LYS A 239 -31.18 4.33 -13.70
C LYS A 239 -30.10 3.39 -13.18
N THR A 240 -29.71 2.46 -14.03
CA THR A 240 -28.59 1.53 -13.79
C THR A 240 -27.24 2.26 -13.82
N GLN A 241 -26.19 1.64 -13.30
CA GLN A 241 -24.84 2.21 -13.35
C GLN A 241 -24.39 2.51 -14.79
N GLU A 242 -24.67 1.61 -15.73
CA GLU A 242 -24.29 1.78 -17.15
C GLU A 242 -25.01 2.95 -17.81
N GLU A 243 -26.31 3.11 -17.55
CA GLU A 243 -27.08 4.27 -18.04
C GLU A 243 -26.55 5.59 -17.46
N TRP A 244 -26.13 5.61 -16.19
CA TRP A 244 -25.48 6.78 -15.61
C TRP A 244 -24.11 7.07 -16.23
N CYS A 245 -23.28 6.04 -16.47
CA CYS A 245 -22.03 6.23 -17.20
C CYS A 245 -22.30 6.85 -18.57
N ALA A 246 -23.30 6.38 -19.32
CA ALA A 246 -23.64 6.95 -20.63
C ALA A 246 -24.06 8.44 -20.57
N ILE A 247 -24.59 8.90 -19.43
CA ILE A 247 -25.01 10.30 -19.22
C ILE A 247 -23.84 11.18 -18.76
N PHE A 248 -22.96 10.65 -17.90
CA PHE A 248 -21.92 11.42 -17.23
C PHE A 248 -20.54 11.32 -17.90
N ASP A 249 -20.26 10.25 -18.64
CA ASP A 249 -18.96 10.05 -19.28
C ASP A 249 -18.61 11.20 -20.23
N GLY A 250 -17.40 11.74 -20.08
CA GLY A 250 -16.93 12.88 -20.87
C GLY A 250 -17.45 14.24 -20.40
N THR A 251 -18.14 14.31 -19.25
CA THR A 251 -18.59 15.57 -18.63
C THR A 251 -17.74 15.93 -17.40
N ASP A 252 -17.80 17.19 -17.01
CA ASP A 252 -17.13 17.71 -15.80
C ASP A 252 -18.00 17.58 -14.54
N ALA A 253 -19.01 16.68 -14.51
CA ALA A 253 -19.89 16.50 -13.36
C ALA A 253 -19.22 15.82 -12.15
N CYS A 254 -17.99 15.33 -12.30
CA CYS A 254 -17.26 14.57 -11.27
C CYS A 254 -18.03 13.34 -10.75
N VAL A 255 -18.67 12.59 -11.67
CA VAL A 255 -19.40 11.35 -11.38
C VAL A 255 -18.78 10.18 -12.12
N ILE A 256 -18.40 9.12 -11.41
CA ILE A 256 -17.70 7.94 -11.96
C ILE A 256 -18.26 6.67 -11.32
N PRO A 257 -18.35 5.53 -12.03
CA PRO A 257 -18.79 4.27 -11.42
C PRO A 257 -17.82 3.78 -10.33
N VAL A 258 -18.36 3.26 -9.22
CA VAL A 258 -17.59 2.45 -8.27
C VAL A 258 -17.43 1.06 -8.86
N LEU A 259 -16.20 0.67 -9.19
CA LEU A 259 -15.87 -0.60 -9.84
C LEU A 259 -15.33 -1.62 -8.83
N SER A 260 -15.67 -2.90 -9.04
CA SER A 260 -15.04 -4.01 -8.34
C SER A 260 -13.60 -4.28 -8.84
N LEU A 261 -12.87 -5.16 -8.16
CA LEU A 261 -11.53 -5.59 -8.60
C LEU A 261 -11.57 -6.36 -9.93
N GLU A 262 -12.69 -7.02 -10.23
CA GLU A 262 -12.95 -7.73 -11.48
C GLU A 262 -13.35 -6.77 -12.61
N GLU A 263 -14.11 -5.70 -12.29
CA GLU A 263 -14.58 -4.74 -13.29
C GLU A 263 -13.49 -3.74 -13.71
N ALA A 264 -12.66 -3.28 -12.76
CA ALA A 264 -11.67 -2.22 -13.00
C ALA A 264 -10.71 -2.50 -14.17
N PRO A 265 -10.14 -3.70 -14.34
CA PRO A 265 -9.26 -4.04 -15.47
C PRO A 265 -9.96 -3.97 -16.84
N HIS A 266 -11.29 -4.10 -16.85
CA HIS A 266 -12.07 -4.17 -18.08
C HIS A 266 -12.71 -2.85 -18.50
N HIS A 267 -12.72 -1.85 -17.62
CA HIS A 267 -13.21 -0.50 -17.90
C HIS A 267 -12.45 0.17 -19.05
N SER A 268 -13.16 0.93 -19.90
CA SER A 268 -12.62 1.55 -21.12
C SER A 268 -11.38 2.41 -20.85
N HIS A 269 -11.42 3.27 -19.83
CA HIS A 269 -10.29 4.09 -19.38
C HIS A 269 -9.05 3.25 -19.01
N ASN A 270 -9.25 2.20 -18.22
CA ASN A 270 -8.14 1.35 -17.74
C ASN A 270 -7.57 0.46 -18.85
N LYS A 271 -8.42 0.00 -19.80
CA LYS A 271 -7.97 -0.68 -21.02
C LYS A 271 -7.13 0.23 -21.88
N HIS A 272 -7.60 1.46 -22.14
CA HIS A 272 -6.88 2.44 -22.96
C HIS A 272 -5.50 2.76 -22.37
N ASN A 273 -5.43 2.97 -21.05
CA ASN A 273 -4.18 3.26 -20.35
C ASN A 273 -3.32 2.01 -20.10
N GLU A 274 -3.84 0.83 -20.44
CA GLU A 274 -3.26 -0.46 -20.11
C GLU A 274 -2.85 -0.56 -18.63
N SER A 275 -3.68 -0.05 -17.72
CA SER A 275 -3.37 0.07 -16.28
C SER A 275 -3.12 -1.28 -15.60
N PHE A 276 -3.60 -2.38 -16.20
CA PHE A 276 -3.52 -3.73 -15.67
C PHE A 276 -2.87 -4.69 -16.68
N LEU A 277 -2.26 -5.74 -16.15
CA LEU A 277 -1.87 -6.94 -16.90
C LEU A 277 -2.88 -8.04 -16.63
N LEU A 278 -3.51 -8.55 -17.69
CA LEU A 278 -4.43 -9.68 -17.62
C LEU A 278 -3.63 -10.99 -17.64
N GLN A 279 -3.91 -11.87 -16.69
CA GLN A 279 -3.35 -13.22 -16.62
C GLN A 279 -4.35 -14.27 -17.11
N LYS A 280 -3.93 -15.54 -17.13
CA LYS A 280 -4.83 -16.68 -17.34
C LYS A 280 -5.86 -16.74 -16.19
N GLN A 281 -7.08 -17.22 -16.46
CA GLN A 281 -8.21 -17.27 -15.52
C GLN A 281 -8.78 -15.91 -15.10
N ASP A 282 -8.73 -14.90 -15.98
CA ASP A 282 -9.31 -13.56 -15.77
C ASP A 282 -8.83 -12.81 -14.52
N SER A 283 -7.70 -13.21 -13.93
CA SER A 283 -7.07 -12.43 -12.86
C SER A 283 -6.24 -11.29 -13.44
N ALA A 284 -6.34 -10.11 -12.84
CA ALA A 284 -5.63 -8.91 -13.28
C ALA A 284 -4.68 -8.42 -12.19
N VAL A 285 -3.53 -7.86 -12.60
CA VAL A 285 -2.59 -7.24 -11.67
C VAL A 285 -2.26 -5.83 -12.16
N PRO A 286 -2.29 -4.81 -11.30
CA PRO A 286 -1.88 -3.46 -11.67
C PRO A 286 -0.46 -3.44 -12.25
N LYS A 287 -0.24 -2.64 -13.30
CA LYS A 287 1.12 -2.33 -13.76
C LYS A 287 1.86 -1.46 -12.71
N PRO A 288 3.20 -1.53 -12.65
CA PRO A 288 3.98 -0.64 -11.78
C PRO A 288 3.67 0.84 -12.04
N ALA A 289 3.46 1.59 -10.97
CA ALA A 289 3.20 3.03 -10.99
C ALA A 289 4.15 3.77 -10.02
N PRO A 290 4.54 5.03 -10.33
CA PRO A 290 4.25 5.77 -11.55
C PRO A 290 5.04 5.27 -12.77
N ARG A 291 4.57 5.59 -13.99
CA ARG A 291 5.27 5.27 -15.25
C ARG A 291 6.36 6.30 -15.52
N LEU A 292 7.62 5.92 -15.34
CA LEU A 292 8.76 6.77 -15.69
C LEU A 292 9.01 6.75 -17.20
N SER A 293 9.25 7.91 -17.80
CA SER A 293 9.39 8.06 -19.25
C SER A 293 10.64 7.37 -19.83
N ARG A 294 11.76 7.37 -19.07
CA ARG A 294 13.04 6.79 -19.50
C ARG A 294 13.32 5.40 -18.95
N SER A 295 12.76 5.07 -17.78
CA SER A 295 13.04 3.83 -17.06
C SER A 295 11.74 3.25 -16.46
N PRO A 296 10.74 2.94 -17.30
CA PRO A 296 9.46 2.44 -16.80
C PRO A 296 9.65 1.10 -16.05
N GLY A 297 8.94 0.95 -14.94
CA GLY A 297 8.94 -0.31 -14.20
C GLY A 297 8.37 -1.46 -15.04
N ALA A 298 9.04 -2.60 -15.03
CA ALA A 298 8.57 -3.81 -15.69
C ALA A 298 7.97 -4.77 -14.65
N SER A 299 6.73 -5.20 -14.88
CA SER A 299 6.10 -6.21 -14.03
C SER A 299 6.73 -7.58 -14.29
N CYS A 300 7.17 -8.25 -13.22
CA CYS A 300 7.68 -9.62 -13.28
C CYS A 300 6.60 -10.68 -13.03
N VAL A 301 5.34 -10.26 -12.86
CA VAL A 301 4.19 -11.13 -12.57
C VAL A 301 4.04 -12.26 -13.60
N MET A 302 4.39 -12.02 -14.87
CA MET A 302 4.25 -12.99 -15.95
C MET A 302 5.39 -14.03 -16.02
N ARG A 303 6.43 -13.92 -15.18
CA ARG A 303 7.67 -14.74 -15.31
C ARG A 303 7.65 -16.10 -14.61
N GLY A 304 6.58 -16.49 -13.93
CA GLY A 304 6.48 -17.80 -13.26
C GLY A 304 5.94 -17.70 -11.83
N PRO A 305 5.62 -18.84 -11.18
CA PRO A 305 4.78 -18.86 -10.00
C PRO A 305 5.45 -18.19 -8.80
N HIS A 306 4.60 -17.72 -7.89
CA HIS A 306 4.88 -17.09 -6.59
C HIS A 306 6.23 -17.46 -5.97
N LEU A 307 6.94 -16.46 -5.44
CA LEU A 307 8.18 -16.61 -4.68
C LEU A 307 8.13 -17.83 -3.76
N ILE A 308 8.96 -18.84 -4.03
CA ILE A 308 8.95 -20.08 -3.27
C ILE A 308 10.08 -20.05 -2.22
N PRO A 309 9.79 -20.24 -0.91
CA PRO A 309 10.80 -20.21 0.13
C PRO A 309 11.98 -21.15 -0.14
N GLY A 310 13.18 -20.57 -0.23
CA GLY A 310 14.45 -21.29 -0.41
C GLY A 310 14.66 -21.92 -1.79
N GLU A 311 13.88 -21.51 -2.80
CA GLU A 311 14.06 -21.98 -4.18
C GLU A 311 15.40 -21.53 -4.79
N ASN A 312 15.87 -20.34 -4.44
CA ASN A 312 17.09 -19.77 -4.99
C ASN A 312 18.27 -19.83 -3.99
N SER A 313 18.18 -20.60 -2.90
CA SER A 313 19.20 -20.57 -1.84
C SER A 313 20.61 -20.86 -2.36
N VAL A 314 20.80 -21.94 -3.14
CA VAL A 314 22.11 -22.30 -3.72
C VAL A 314 22.57 -21.29 -4.76
N GLU A 315 21.66 -20.81 -5.60
CA GLU A 315 21.94 -19.80 -6.64
C GLU A 315 22.47 -18.51 -6.00
N ILE A 316 21.74 -17.98 -5.01
CA ILE A 316 22.13 -16.79 -4.25
C ILE A 316 23.49 -17.02 -3.60
N LEU A 317 23.69 -18.12 -2.86
CA LEU A 317 24.97 -18.33 -2.17
C LEU A 317 26.17 -18.36 -3.14
N LYS A 318 26.02 -18.91 -4.34
CA LYS A 318 27.07 -18.86 -5.37
C LYS A 318 27.34 -17.43 -5.87
N GLU A 319 26.32 -16.60 -6.05
CA GLU A 319 26.47 -15.18 -6.42
C GLU A 319 27.31 -14.40 -5.39
N TYR A 320 27.24 -14.79 -4.12
CA TYR A 320 28.01 -14.18 -3.03
C TYR A 320 29.30 -14.94 -2.69
N ASN A 321 29.84 -15.72 -3.65
CA ASN A 321 31.12 -16.41 -3.54
C ASN A 321 31.21 -17.37 -2.35
N PHE A 322 30.14 -18.11 -2.06
CA PHE A 322 30.24 -19.33 -1.25
C PHE A 322 30.66 -20.49 -2.14
N ASP A 323 31.64 -21.27 -1.70
CA ASP A 323 32.07 -22.44 -2.45
C ASP A 323 31.09 -23.62 -2.29
N SER A 324 31.23 -24.62 -3.16
CA SER A 324 30.30 -25.76 -3.16
C SER A 324 30.38 -26.60 -1.88
N THR A 325 31.55 -26.65 -1.24
CA THR A 325 31.76 -27.39 0.01
C THR A 325 31.06 -26.68 1.17
N GLU A 326 31.23 -25.36 1.27
CA GLU A 326 30.57 -24.50 2.26
C GLU A 326 29.04 -24.57 2.12
N ILE A 327 28.52 -24.48 0.89
CA ILE A 327 27.07 -24.59 0.62
C ILE A 327 26.55 -25.97 1.05
N ASN A 328 27.25 -27.05 0.70
CA ASN A 328 26.85 -28.41 1.07
C ASN A 328 26.87 -28.63 2.60
N ASP A 329 27.88 -28.08 3.29
CA ASP A 329 27.96 -28.10 4.76
C ASP A 329 26.74 -27.41 5.39
N LEU A 330 26.44 -26.19 4.95
CA LEU A 330 25.30 -25.41 5.43
C LEU A 330 23.94 -26.11 5.20
N ILE A 331 23.78 -26.78 4.06
CA ILE A 331 22.56 -27.55 3.75
C ILE A 331 22.48 -28.81 4.62
N SER A 332 23.56 -29.57 4.76
CA SER A 332 23.59 -30.81 5.55
C SER A 332 23.28 -30.56 7.04
N GLN A 333 23.67 -29.39 7.56
CA GLN A 333 23.38 -28.96 8.93
C GLN A 333 21.99 -28.30 9.08
N ASN A 334 21.17 -28.27 8.02
CA ASN A 334 19.88 -27.59 7.97
C ASN A 334 19.92 -26.08 8.26
N ILE A 335 21.08 -25.44 8.13
CA ILE A 335 21.23 -23.98 8.29
C ILE A 335 20.67 -23.25 7.07
N ILE A 336 20.89 -23.82 5.88
CA ILE A 336 20.30 -23.36 4.62
C ILE A 336 19.32 -24.41 4.12
N LYS A 337 18.13 -23.98 3.70
CA LYS A 337 17.18 -24.87 3.02
C LYS A 337 17.15 -24.55 1.53
N GLN A 338 17.49 -25.55 0.72
CA GLN A 338 17.24 -25.54 -0.72
C GLN A 338 15.96 -26.35 -0.98
N ARG A 339 14.95 -25.73 -1.58
CA ARG A 339 13.78 -26.49 -2.01
C ARG A 339 14.17 -27.34 -3.23
N LYS A 340 13.87 -28.64 -3.19
CA LYS A 340 14.04 -29.51 -4.35
C LYS A 340 13.04 -29.06 -5.43
N THR A 341 13.53 -28.64 -6.58
CA THR A 341 12.71 -28.54 -7.79
C THR A 341 12.21 -29.95 -8.09
N GLN A 342 10.90 -30.19 -8.02
CA GLN A 342 10.34 -31.38 -8.63
C GLN A 342 10.68 -31.27 -10.12
N ALA A 343 11.52 -32.19 -10.62
CA ALA A 343 11.68 -32.33 -12.05
C ALA A 343 10.28 -32.55 -12.64
N LYS A 344 9.84 -31.64 -13.52
CA LYS A 344 8.67 -31.92 -14.36
C LYS A 344 9.11 -33.04 -15.30
N LEU A 345 8.66 -34.26 -15.02
CA LEU A 345 8.67 -35.35 -15.99
C LEU A 345 7.70 -35.03 -17.12
#